data_AF-A0A952AL26-F1
#
_entry.id   AF-A0A952AL26-F1
#
_cell.length_a   1.000
_cell.length_b   1.000
_cell.length_c   1.000
_cell.angle_alpha   90.00
_cell.angle_beta   90.00
_cell.angle_gamma   90.00
#
_symmetry.space_group_name_H-M   'P 1'
#
loop_
_entity.id
_entity.type
_entity.pdbx_description
1 polymer ?
#
loop_
_entity_poly.entity_id
_entity_poly.type
_entity_poly.pdbx_seq_one_letter_code
_entity_poly.pdbx_strand_id
1 'polypeptide(L)'
;MILNIFKRNSTLENQKKIIITIIKNLNIKDSQKETYLNSLDFLDETGLNNLYKSLQSFIGEIETKNLEDIKIKGFSEIAGMRKKEAIEKQKEINNFGFLLNNL
;
A
#
# COMPACT_ATOMS: atom_id res chain seq x y z
N MET A 1 -4.76 3.25 8.02
CA MET A 1 -6.13 2.95 7.55
C MET A 1 -6.10 1.74 6.62
N ILE A 2 -5.16 1.69 5.68
CA ILE A 2 -4.85 0.53 4.84
C ILE A 2 -4.28 -0.62 5.70
N LEU A 3 -3.48 -0.31 6.72
CA LEU A 3 -2.90 -1.33 7.60
C LEU A 3 -3.95 -2.15 8.37
N ASN A 4 -5.14 -1.58 8.61
CA ASN A 4 -6.26 -2.31 9.21
C ASN A 4 -6.88 -3.32 8.24
N ILE A 5 -6.79 -3.07 6.93
CA ILE A 5 -7.23 -3.98 5.88
C ILE A 5 -6.31 -5.19 5.84
N PHE A 6 -4.99 -4.96 5.94
CA PHE A 6 -4.00 -6.02 6.04
C PHE A 6 -4.23 -6.91 7.28
N LYS A 7 -4.55 -6.31 8.42
CA LYS A 7 -4.81 -7.06 9.66
C LYS A 7 -6.07 -7.94 9.61
N ARG A 8 -7.07 -7.57 8.80
CA ARG A 8 -8.34 -8.30 8.66
C ARG A 8 -8.26 -9.47 7.67
N ASN A 9 -7.34 -9.41 6.72
CA ASN A 9 -7.23 -10.35 5.60
C ASN A 9 -6.03 -11.28 5.76
N SER A 10 -6.05 -12.11 6.80
CA SER A 10 -4.92 -12.97 7.18
C SER A 10 -4.92 -14.36 6.53
N THR A 11 -5.95 -14.76 5.78
CA THR A 11 -5.95 -16.02 5.02
C THR A 11 -5.03 -15.94 3.81
N LEU A 12 -4.38 -17.06 3.46
CA LEU A 12 -3.43 -17.11 2.34
C LEU A 12 -4.04 -16.62 1.01
N GLU A 13 -5.30 -16.96 0.75
CA GLU A 13 -6.03 -16.52 -0.43
C GLU A 13 -6.23 -14.99 -0.45
N ASN A 14 -6.64 -14.39 0.68
CA ASN A 14 -6.84 -12.94 0.76
C ASN A 14 -5.50 -12.20 0.71
N GLN A 15 -4.45 -12.75 1.31
CA GLN A 15 -3.09 -12.23 1.17
C GLN A 15 -2.67 -12.19 -0.31
N LYS A 16 -2.89 -13.27 -1.07
CA LYS A 16 -2.59 -13.32 -2.52
C LYS A 16 -3.38 -12.26 -3.29
N LYS A 17 -4.68 -12.08 -3.01
CA LYS A 17 -5.54 -11.04 -3.64
C LYS A 17 -5.02 -9.64 -3.37
N ILE A 18 -4.60 -9.35 -2.15
CA ILE A 18 -4.02 -8.04 -1.77
C ILE A 18 -2.72 -7.80 -2.53
N ILE A 19 -1.80 -8.79 -2.55
CA ILE A 19 -0.52 -8.69 -3.27
C ILE A 19 -0.76 -8.43 -4.77
N ILE A 20 -1.65 -9.20 -5.41
CA ILE A 20 -2.01 -9.02 -6.82
C ILE A 20 -2.54 -7.61 -7.08
N THR A 21 -3.42 -7.13 -6.20
CA THR A 21 -4.01 -5.80 -6.34
C THR A 21 -2.97 -4.70 -6.21
N ILE A 22 -2.01 -4.83 -5.28
CA ILE A 22 -0.88 -3.91 -5.15
C ILE A 22 -0.09 -3.89 -6.46
N ILE A 23 0.35 -5.05 -6.95
CA ILE A 23 1.16 -5.15 -8.17
C ILE A 23 0.46 -4.51 -9.37
N LYS A 24 -0.84 -4.78 -9.56
CA LYS A 24 -1.63 -4.20 -10.66
C LYS A 24 -1.71 -2.67 -10.62
N ASN A 25 -1.73 -2.09 -9.41
CA ASN A 25 -1.84 -0.66 -9.19
C ASN A 25 -0.48 0.06 -9.05
N LEU A 26 0.65 -0.65 -9.15
CA LEU A 26 1.97 0.00 -9.18
C LEU A 26 2.09 0.87 -10.42
N ASN A 27 2.64 2.08 -10.27
CA ASN A 27 2.93 2.96 -11.40
C ASN A 27 4.26 2.57 -12.08
N ILE A 28 4.30 1.37 -12.66
CA ILE A 28 5.43 0.79 -13.39
C ILE A 28 4.96 0.24 -14.74
N LYS A 29 5.89 -0.17 -15.61
CA LYS A 29 5.55 -0.74 -16.92
C LYS A 29 4.76 -2.04 -16.76
N ASP A 30 3.79 -2.28 -17.64
CA ASP A 30 2.94 -3.47 -17.55
C ASP A 30 3.72 -4.77 -17.70
N SER A 31 4.78 -4.80 -18.51
CA SER A 31 5.69 -5.96 -18.61
C SER A 31 6.36 -6.30 -17.28
N GLN A 32 6.66 -5.29 -16.45
CA GLN A 32 7.20 -5.50 -15.10
C GLN A 32 6.11 -6.01 -14.16
N LYS A 33 4.88 -5.49 -14.26
CA LYS A 33 3.74 -6.01 -13.49
C LYS A 33 3.48 -7.48 -13.80
N GLU A 34 3.46 -7.86 -15.07
CA GLU A 34 3.30 -9.25 -15.50
C GLU A 34 4.40 -10.14 -14.93
N THR A 35 5.65 -9.68 -14.98
CA THR A 35 6.78 -10.41 -14.40
C THR A 35 6.56 -10.66 -12.90
N TYR A 36 6.14 -9.63 -12.15
CA TYR A 36 5.83 -9.78 -10.73
C TYR A 36 4.64 -10.70 -10.47
N LEU A 37 3.57 -10.61 -11.26
CA LEU A 37 2.40 -11.49 -11.12
C LEU A 37 2.78 -12.95 -11.39
N ASN A 38 3.52 -13.22 -12.46
CA ASN A 38 3.98 -14.56 -12.81
C ASN A 38 4.92 -15.14 -11.74
N SER A 39 5.73 -14.29 -11.10
CA SER A 39 6.63 -14.73 -10.02
C SER A 39 5.87 -15.25 -8.79
N LEU A 40 4.61 -14.84 -8.57
CA LEU A 40 3.80 -15.31 -7.44
C LEU A 40 3.47 -16.80 -7.51
N ASP A 41 3.47 -17.39 -8.71
CA ASP A 41 3.16 -18.81 -8.88
C ASP A 41 4.35 -19.71 -8.52
N PHE A 42 5.53 -19.13 -8.31
CA PHE A 42 6.73 -19.81 -7.83
C PHE A 42 6.96 -19.64 -6.33
N LEU A 43 6.15 -18.82 -5.65
CA LEU A 43 6.22 -18.66 -4.20
C LEU A 43 5.45 -19.80 -3.52
N ASP A 44 6.10 -20.43 -2.55
CA ASP A 44 5.42 -21.29 -1.59
C ASP A 44 4.63 -20.46 -0.58
N GLU A 45 3.88 -21.14 0.29
CA GLU A 45 3.06 -20.49 1.32
C GLU A 45 3.90 -19.58 2.23
N THR A 46 5.11 -20.01 2.59
CA THR A 46 6.04 -19.23 3.41
C THR A 46 6.50 -17.97 2.69
N GLY A 47 6.89 -18.07 1.42
CA GLY A 47 7.31 -16.95 0.58
C GLY A 47 6.19 -15.93 0.39
N LEU A 48 4.96 -16.40 0.15
CA LEU A 48 3.80 -15.52 0.00
C LEU A 48 3.49 -14.75 1.29
N ASN A 49 3.52 -15.43 2.43
CA ASN A 49 3.31 -14.82 3.75
C ASN A 49 4.41 -13.80 4.08
N ASN A 50 5.66 -14.10 3.74
CA ASN A 50 6.78 -13.18 3.92
C ASN A 50 6.61 -11.92 3.06
N LEU A 51 6.26 -12.08 1.78
CA LEU A 51 5.97 -10.96 0.89
C LEU A 51 4.82 -10.09 1.43
N TYR A 52 3.75 -10.75 1.90
CA TYR A 52 2.62 -10.06 2.52
C TYR A 52 3.04 -9.22 3.73
N LYS A 53 3.81 -9.80 4.65
CA LYS A 53 4.33 -9.10 5.85
C LYS A 53 5.27 -7.96 5.48
N SER A 54 6.13 -8.13 4.49
CA SER A 54 7.01 -7.06 4.01
C SER A 54 6.21 -5.88 3.45
N LEU A 55 5.18 -6.15 2.65
CA LEU A 55 4.28 -5.11 2.14
C LEU A 55 3.50 -4.43 3.27
N GLN A 56 3.02 -5.20 4.24
CA GLN A 56 2.34 -4.67 5.42
C GLN A 56 3.24 -3.71 6.21
N SER A 57 4.48 -4.10 6.48
CA SER A 57 5.46 -3.26 7.18
C SER A 57 5.78 -2.00 6.38
N PHE A 58 6.05 -2.13 5.09
CA PHE A 58 6.35 -1.00 4.21
C PHE A 58 5.20 0.03 4.17
N ILE A 59 3.95 -0.44 4.02
CA ILE A 59 2.78 0.44 4.06
C ILE A 59 2.62 1.06 5.44
N GLY A 60 2.91 0.34 6.52
CA GLY A 60 2.89 0.87 7.87
C GLY A 60 3.89 1.99 8.10
N GLU A 61 5.10 1.85 7.58
CA GLU A 61 6.10 2.91 7.62
C GLU A 61 5.66 4.14 6.81
N ILE A 62 5.07 3.95 5.63
CA ILE A 62 4.53 5.05 4.83
C ILE A 62 3.38 5.76 5.54
N GLU A 63 2.40 5.01 6.06
CA GLU A 63 1.27 5.59 6.80
C GLU A 63 1.76 6.36 8.02
N THR A 64 2.74 5.83 8.76
CA THR A 64 3.30 6.48 9.95
C THR A 64 4.06 7.77 9.59
N LYS A 65 4.96 7.71 8.58
CA LYS A 65 5.69 8.89 8.10
C LYS A 65 4.75 9.97 7.56
N ASN A 66 3.72 9.59 6.81
CA ASN A 66 2.72 10.55 6.32
C ASN A 66 1.94 11.21 7.46
N LEU A 67 1.59 10.46 8.52
CA LEU A 67 0.91 11.01 9.69
C LEU A 67 1.82 11.95 10.50
N GLU A 68 3.11 11.63 10.63
CA GLU A 68 4.10 12.50 11.25
C GLU A 68 4.30 13.79 10.45
N ASP A 69 4.43 13.70 9.13
CA ASP A 69 4.50 14.86 8.24
C ASP A 69 3.26 15.75 8.34
N ILE A 70 2.06 15.17 8.46
CA ILE A 70 0.81 15.92 8.65
C ILE A 70 0.78 16.60 10.02
N LYS A 71 1.21 15.92 11.09
CA LYS A 71 1.27 16.48 12.45
C LYS A 71 2.26 17.63 12.54
N ILE A 72 3.43 17.51 11.90
CA ILE A 72 4.45 18.56 11.86
C ILE A 72 3.95 19.77 11.05
N LYS A 73 3.29 19.53 9.90
CA LYS A 73 2.66 20.58 9.05
C LYS A 73 1.46 21.28 9.70
N GLY A 74 0.94 20.76 10.82
CA GLY A 74 -0.07 21.43 11.63
C GLY A 74 0.48 22.58 12.50
N PHE A 75 1.81 22.66 12.68
CA PHE A 75 2.45 23.63 13.58
C PHE A 75 3.43 24.59 12.91
N SER A 76 3.91 24.29 11.70
CA SER A 76 4.74 25.23 10.96
C SER A 76 4.39 25.19 9.48
N GLU A 77 4.34 26.39 8.90
CA GLU A 77 4.18 26.66 7.48
C GLU A 77 4.84 25.60 6.62
N ILE A 78 4.06 25.07 5.68
CA ILE A 78 4.48 24.03 4.79
C ILE A 78 5.70 24.51 4.00
N ALA A 79 6.88 24.05 4.37
CA ALA A 79 8.09 24.18 3.57
C ALA A 79 7.90 23.37 2.27
N GLY A 80 7.40 24.04 1.22
CA GLY A 80 7.52 23.61 -0.17
C GLY A 80 6.45 22.70 -0.77
N MET A 81 5.42 22.28 -0.05
CA MET A 81 4.30 21.47 -0.60
C MET A 81 3.01 22.29 -0.60
N ARG A 82 2.36 22.46 -1.75
CA ARG A 82 1.12 23.27 -1.81
C ARG A 82 0.01 22.51 -1.07
N LYS A 83 -0.81 23.19 -0.26
CA LYS A 83 -1.97 22.60 0.47
C LYS A 83 -2.83 21.66 -0.39
N LYS A 84 -2.94 21.95 -1.68
CA LYS A 84 -3.63 21.12 -2.69
C LYS A 84 -3.00 19.73 -2.88
N GLU A 85 -1.67 19.64 -2.93
CA GLU A 85 -0.92 18.39 -3.13
C GLU A 85 -1.05 17.46 -1.92
N ALA A 86 -1.09 18.01 -0.70
CA ALA A 86 -1.33 17.23 0.51
C ALA A 86 -2.76 16.64 0.54
N ILE A 87 -3.75 17.40 0.07
CA ILE A 87 -5.14 16.95 -0.05
C ILE A 87 -5.29 15.87 -1.13
N GLU A 88 -4.63 16.03 -2.29
CA GLU A 88 -4.63 15.03 -3.35
C GLU A 88 -3.98 13.71 -2.89
N LYS A 89 -2.82 13.76 -2.24
CA LYS A 89 -2.18 12.56 -1.65
C LYS A 89 -3.09 11.85 -0.65
N GLN A 90 -3.80 12.59 0.20
CA GLN A 90 -4.76 11.99 1.12
C GLN A 90 -5.93 11.30 0.40
N LYS A 91 -6.44 11.89 -0.69
CA LYS A 91 -7.50 11.28 -1.51
C LYS A 91 -7.02 10.00 -2.20
N GLU A 92 -5.80 9.98 -2.73
CA GLU A 92 -5.22 8.80 -3.37
C GLU A 92 -5.06 7.64 -2.38
N ILE A 93 -4.55 7.91 -1.18
CA ILE A 93 -4.42 6.91 -0.11
C ILE A 93 -5.79 6.36 0.30
N ASN A 94 -6.79 7.23 0.44
CA ASN A 94 -8.15 6.82 0.78
C ASN A 94 -8.79 5.96 -0.33
N ASN A 95 -8.59 6.33 -1.60
CA ASN A 95 -9.08 5.57 -2.75
C ASN A 95 -8.43 4.18 -2.83
N PHE A 96 -7.12 4.10 -2.59
CA PHE A 96 -6.41 2.82 -2.53
C PHE A 96 -6.91 1.94 -1.37
N GLY A 97 -7.15 2.54 -0.20
CA GLY A 97 -7.79 1.84 0.92
C GLY A 97 -9.20 1.34 0.59
N PHE A 98 -9.99 2.09 -0.18
CA PHE A 98 -11.29 1.63 -0.66
C PHE A 98 -11.18 0.42 -1.58
N LEU A 99 -10.23 0.42 -2.53
CA LEU A 99 -10.00 -0.73 -3.42
C LEU A 99 -9.65 -1.99 -2.62
N LEU A 100 -8.76 -1.88 -1.64
CA LEU A 100 -8.35 -3.02 -0.83
C LEU A 100 -9.45 -3.54 0.10
N ASN A 101 -10.39 -2.70 0.53
CA ASN A 101 -11.53 -3.12 1.36
C ASN A 101 -12.59 -3.91 0.60
N ASN A 102 -12.64 -3.79 -0.73
CA ASN A 102 -13.64 -4.46 -1.58
C ASN A 102 -13.09 -5.71 -2.29
N LEU A 103 -11.92 -6.21 -1.86
CA LEU A 103 -11.34 -7.49 -2.28
C LEU A 103 -11.88 -8.66 -1.45
#